data_AF-C6T5Z9-F1
#
_entry.id   AF-C6T5Z9-F1
#
_cell.length_a   1.000
_cell.length_b   1.000
_cell.length_c   1.000
_cell.angle_alpha   90.00
_cell.angle_beta   90.00
_cell.angle_gamma   90.00
#
_symmetry.space_group_name_H-M   'P 1'
#
loop_
_entity.id
_entity.type
_entity.pdbx_description
1 polymer ?
#
loop_
_entity_poly.entity_id
_entity_poly.type
_entity_poly.pdbx_seq_one_letter_code
_entity_poly.pdbx_strand_id
1 'polypeptide(L)'
;MKVAPIVVFLFRDTEGFASAISQALHANPSSSFTRQEDFFELSLEAYGIKHLKTSGSVSHFVDDHGAYKVTIVAMEHYEPPVLACALNEVLNKITEDKSSLIPTLLVPFLVESSKVNGHSKSLRSDESKPLIFGTKIGQNTDIMQALLNKTQEPPSSLGVQHETFACFLHFVHVMQLPTFFLIGQASQYLDNKSTKQHEILHAIVRFWLALHVCSFQKIEWSGIRKASGKARAWRAYTLIM
;
A
#
# COMPACT_ATOMS: atom_id res chain seq x y z
N MET A 1 -12.22 -0.97 -14.52
CA MET A 1 -10.88 -0.43 -14.81
C MET A 1 -10.05 -1.65 -15.14
N LYS A 2 -9.34 -1.69 -16.27
CA LYS A 2 -8.55 -2.89 -16.59
C LYS A 2 -7.28 -2.87 -15.75
N VAL A 3 -7.00 -3.94 -15.02
CA VAL A 3 -5.84 -4.04 -14.13
C VAL A 3 -5.03 -5.31 -14.42
N ALA A 4 -3.77 -5.30 -14.02
CA ALA A 4 -2.93 -6.49 -14.07
C ALA A 4 -3.34 -7.50 -12.98
N PRO A 5 -2.87 -8.77 -13.07
CA PRO A 5 -3.04 -9.75 -11.99
C PRO A 5 -2.44 -9.34 -10.65
N ILE A 6 -1.51 -8.37 -10.64
CA ILE A 6 -0.90 -7.81 -9.43
C ILE A 6 -1.21 -6.32 -9.39
N VAL A 7 -1.83 -5.86 -8.30
CA VAL A 7 -2.19 -4.45 -8.09
C VAL A 7 -1.49 -3.91 -6.86
N VAL A 8 -0.67 -2.89 -7.03
CA VAL A 8 -0.13 -2.06 -5.95
C VAL A 8 -1.21 -1.04 -5.58
N PHE A 9 -1.80 -1.14 -4.39
CA PHE A 9 -2.83 -0.19 -3.96
C PHE A 9 -2.21 0.83 -3.00
N LEU A 10 -2.26 2.11 -3.39
CA LEU A 10 -1.69 3.23 -2.64
C LEU A 10 -2.77 4.23 -2.25
N PHE A 11 -2.66 4.74 -1.03
CA PHE A 11 -3.47 5.86 -0.53
C PHE A 11 -2.66 7.13 -0.64
N ARG A 12 -3.11 8.11 -1.43
CA ARG A 12 -2.47 9.42 -1.43
C ARG A 12 -2.57 10.03 -0.04
N ASP A 13 -1.42 10.36 0.50
CA ASP A 13 -1.25 10.93 1.82
C ASP A 13 -0.60 12.32 1.69
N THR A 14 -0.87 13.16 2.68
CA THR A 14 -0.31 14.53 2.75
C THR A 14 1.20 14.53 3.02
N GLU A 15 1.76 13.39 3.45
CA GLU A 15 3.17 13.19 3.76
C GLU A 15 3.98 12.78 2.52
N GLY A 16 3.31 12.48 1.40
CA GLY A 16 3.90 12.15 0.11
C GLY A 16 4.42 10.72 -0.02
N PHE A 17 4.08 9.80 0.88
CA PHE A 17 4.53 8.40 0.83
C PHE A 17 4.09 7.68 -0.44
N ALA A 18 2.79 7.74 -0.78
CA ALA A 18 2.27 7.12 -2.00
C ALA A 18 2.87 7.74 -3.27
N SER A 19 3.05 9.06 -3.28
CA SER A 19 3.70 9.76 -4.39
C SER A 19 5.15 9.29 -4.56
N ALA A 20 5.90 9.18 -3.46
CA ALA A 20 7.29 8.71 -3.47
C ALA A 20 7.41 7.27 -3.98
N ILE A 21 6.49 6.37 -3.59
CA ILE A 21 6.46 5.00 -4.14
C ILE A 21 6.16 5.00 -5.63
N SER A 22 5.10 5.70 -6.06
CA SER A 22 4.69 5.73 -7.46
C SER A 22 5.76 6.34 -8.37
N GLN A 23 6.47 7.37 -7.89
CA GLN A 23 7.56 8.00 -8.61
C GLN A 23 8.81 7.12 -8.64
N ALA A 24 9.16 6.43 -7.56
CA ALA A 24 10.37 5.61 -7.53
C ALA A 24 10.30 4.34 -8.39
N LEU A 25 9.09 3.87 -8.71
CA LEU A 25 8.85 2.68 -9.52
C LEU A 25 8.89 3.02 -11.02
N HIS A 26 9.92 2.57 -11.72
CA HIS A 26 10.04 2.75 -13.16
C HIS A 26 10.09 1.40 -13.88
N ALA A 27 9.77 1.40 -15.18
CA ALA A 27 10.02 0.22 -15.99
C ALA A 27 11.53 -0.07 -15.97
N ASN A 28 11.93 -1.33 -16.00
CA ASN A 28 13.35 -1.64 -16.00
C ASN A 28 13.99 -1.27 -17.35
N PRO A 29 15.02 -0.39 -17.39
CA PRO A 29 15.64 -0.01 -18.65
C PRO A 29 16.26 -1.19 -19.41
N SER A 30 16.61 -2.27 -18.71
CA SER A 30 17.10 -3.50 -19.32
C SER A 30 16.00 -4.53 -19.61
N SER A 31 14.76 -4.26 -19.20
CA SER A 31 13.61 -5.03 -19.63
C SER A 31 12.92 -4.34 -20.79
N SER A 32 12.00 -5.08 -21.38
CA SER A 32 11.19 -4.60 -22.48
C SER A 32 9.85 -4.00 -22.00
N PHE A 33 9.66 -3.93 -20.68
CA PHE A 33 8.46 -3.36 -20.08
C PHE A 33 8.34 -1.86 -20.37
N THR A 34 7.12 -1.40 -20.61
CA THR A 34 6.78 0.01 -20.72
C THR A 34 5.85 0.43 -19.60
N ARG A 35 5.94 1.70 -19.19
CA ARG A 35 5.03 2.31 -18.20
C ARG A 35 3.96 3.12 -18.93
N GLN A 36 2.69 2.81 -18.70
CA GLN A 36 1.55 3.55 -19.23
C GLN A 36 0.79 4.20 -18.08
N GLU A 37 0.49 5.49 -18.20
CA GLU A 37 -0.27 6.25 -17.20
C GLU A 37 -1.71 6.44 -17.66
N ASP A 38 -2.65 6.33 -16.71
CA ASP A 38 -4.07 6.58 -16.89
C ASP A 38 -4.64 7.20 -15.60
N PHE A 39 -5.87 7.69 -15.66
CA PHE A 39 -6.58 8.28 -14.53
C PHE A 39 -8.00 7.74 -14.48
N PHE A 40 -8.52 7.56 -13.26
CA PHE A 40 -9.90 7.15 -13.08
C PHE A 40 -10.69 8.23 -12.36
N GLU A 41 -11.98 8.27 -12.67
CA GLU A 41 -12.98 9.05 -11.96
C GLU A 41 -14.26 8.21 -11.91
N LEU A 42 -14.76 7.89 -10.71
CA LEU A 42 -15.97 7.09 -10.50
C LEU A 42 -16.99 7.90 -9.70
N SER A 43 -18.25 7.78 -10.12
CA SER A 43 -19.37 8.45 -9.47
C SER A 43 -19.64 7.87 -8.08
N LEU A 44 -19.96 8.74 -7.12
CA LEU A 44 -20.45 8.34 -5.79
C LEU A 44 -21.96 8.55 -5.64
N GLU A 45 -22.67 8.79 -6.75
CA GLU A 45 -24.11 9.08 -6.75
C GLU A 45 -24.95 7.92 -6.21
N ALA A 46 -24.48 6.67 -6.36
CA ALA A 46 -25.13 5.48 -5.79
C ALA A 46 -25.26 5.55 -4.25
N TYR A 47 -24.42 6.36 -3.59
CA TYR A 47 -24.44 6.61 -2.15
C TYR A 47 -25.11 7.94 -1.78
N GLY A 48 -25.77 8.61 -2.75
CA GLY A 48 -26.37 9.92 -2.56
C GLY A 48 -25.39 11.10 -2.63
N ILE A 49 -24.13 10.87 -2.98
CA ILE A 49 -23.08 11.89 -3.04
C ILE A 49 -22.93 12.38 -4.49
N LYS A 50 -23.61 13.49 -4.83
CA LYS A 50 -23.68 14.00 -6.22
C LYS A 50 -22.57 14.98 -6.62
N HIS A 51 -21.97 15.65 -5.64
CA HIS A 51 -21.02 16.75 -5.88
C HIS A 51 -19.55 16.29 -5.77
N LEU A 52 -19.32 15.02 -5.47
CA LEU A 52 -18.00 14.45 -5.26
C LEU A 52 -17.89 13.13 -6.02
N LYS A 53 -16.71 12.91 -6.60
CA LYS A 53 -16.35 11.68 -7.29
C LYS A 53 -15.11 11.10 -6.62
N THR A 54 -14.95 9.78 -6.70
CA THR A 54 -13.68 9.15 -6.34
C THR A 54 -12.76 9.17 -7.55
N SER A 55 -11.51 9.59 -7.37
CA SER A 55 -10.53 9.70 -8.45
C SER A 55 -9.14 9.26 -8.00
N GLY A 56 -8.27 9.07 -8.98
CA GLY A 56 -6.89 8.70 -8.75
C GLY A 56 -6.12 8.43 -10.04
N SER A 57 -4.86 8.06 -9.87
CA SER A 57 -3.96 7.70 -10.98
C SER A 57 -3.75 6.19 -11.05
N VAL A 58 -3.57 5.70 -12.26
CA VAL A 58 -3.29 4.30 -12.58
C VAL A 58 -2.01 4.25 -13.41
N SER A 59 -1.03 3.46 -12.99
CA SER A 59 0.20 3.24 -13.76
C SER A 59 0.35 1.75 -14.07
N HIS A 60 0.36 1.40 -15.35
CA HIS A 60 0.52 0.02 -15.82
C HIS A 60 1.97 -0.25 -16.23
N PHE A 61 2.49 -1.40 -15.81
CA PHE A 61 3.70 -2.00 -16.38
C PHE A 61 3.29 -3.07 -17.38
N VAL A 62 3.59 -2.81 -18.65
CA VAL A 62 3.10 -3.56 -19.80
C VAL A 62 4.26 -4.23 -20.51
N ASP A 63 4.12 -5.52 -20.84
CA ASP A 63 5.12 -6.25 -21.62
C ASP A 63 5.04 -5.96 -23.13
N ASP A 64 5.97 -6.52 -23.90
CA ASP A 64 6.06 -6.32 -25.36
C ASP A 64 4.85 -6.83 -26.13
N HIS A 65 4.07 -7.70 -25.49
CA HIS A 65 2.86 -8.27 -26.04
C HIS A 65 1.61 -7.46 -25.65
N GLY A 66 1.78 -6.33 -24.96
CA GLY A 66 0.68 -5.49 -24.50
C GLY A 66 -0.04 -6.02 -23.26
N ALA A 67 0.49 -7.04 -22.59
CA ALA A 67 -0.12 -7.63 -21.40
C ALA A 67 0.30 -6.87 -20.13
N TYR A 68 -0.69 -6.52 -19.31
CA TYR A 68 -0.46 -5.86 -18.03
C TYR A 68 0.11 -6.84 -17.01
N LYS A 69 1.28 -6.54 -16.46
CA LYS A 69 1.96 -7.39 -15.46
C LYS A 69 1.78 -6.89 -14.03
N VAL A 70 1.90 -5.58 -13.84
CA VAL A 70 1.67 -4.90 -12.56
C VAL A 70 0.92 -3.61 -12.84
N THR A 71 -0.07 -3.31 -12.01
CA THR A 71 -0.76 -2.02 -12.02
C THR A 71 -0.56 -1.33 -10.67
N ILE A 72 -0.18 -0.06 -10.65
CA ILE A 72 -0.25 0.79 -9.48
C ILE A 72 -1.57 1.55 -9.54
N VAL A 73 -2.39 1.45 -8.50
CA VAL A 73 -3.59 2.27 -8.31
C VAL A 73 -3.32 3.18 -7.11
N ALA A 74 -3.27 4.48 -7.35
CA ALA A 74 -3.12 5.48 -6.30
C ALA A 74 -4.40 6.32 -6.21
N MET A 75 -5.22 6.02 -5.20
CA MET A 75 -6.47 6.73 -4.93
C MET A 75 -6.19 8.07 -4.26
N GLU A 76 -6.96 9.11 -4.62
CA GLU A 76 -6.94 10.39 -3.93
C GLU A 76 -7.32 10.25 -2.45
N HIS A 77 -6.97 11.27 -1.67
CA HIS A 77 -7.26 11.28 -0.24
C HIS A 77 -8.74 11.55 0.02
N TYR A 78 -9.39 10.67 0.78
CA TYR A 78 -10.76 10.82 1.25
C TYR A 78 -10.84 10.52 2.74
N GLU A 79 -11.62 11.32 3.46
CA GLU A 79 -11.91 11.10 4.88
C GLU A 79 -13.22 10.30 5.05
N PRO A 80 -13.37 9.51 6.12
CA PRO A 80 -14.65 8.92 6.47
C PRO A 80 -15.77 9.97 6.64
N PRO A 81 -17.02 9.69 6.25
CA PRO A 81 -17.52 8.42 5.71
C PRO A 81 -17.34 8.26 4.18
N VAL A 82 -16.96 9.31 3.46
CA VAL A 82 -16.81 9.30 2.00
C VAL A 82 -15.80 8.25 1.56
N LEU A 83 -14.72 8.07 2.33
CA LEU A 83 -13.71 7.06 2.10
C LEU A 83 -14.28 5.65 1.89
N ALA A 84 -15.29 5.25 2.66
CA ALA A 84 -15.89 3.93 2.53
C ALA A 84 -16.59 3.76 1.18
N CYS A 85 -17.28 4.82 0.71
CA CYS A 85 -17.94 4.83 -0.60
C CYS A 85 -16.92 4.78 -1.73
N ALA A 86 -15.86 5.60 -1.62
CA ALA A 86 -14.76 5.63 -2.59
C ALA A 86 -14.04 4.28 -2.70
N LEU A 87 -13.74 3.65 -1.57
CA LEU A 87 -13.12 2.33 -1.52
C LEU A 87 -13.99 1.26 -2.18
N ASN A 88 -15.28 1.23 -1.88
CA ASN A 88 -16.18 0.25 -2.48
C ASN A 88 -16.20 0.38 -4.01
N GLU A 89 -16.33 1.60 -4.53
CA GLU A 89 -16.30 1.83 -5.99
C GLU A 89 -14.98 1.40 -6.62
N VAL A 90 -13.84 1.81 -6.04
CA VAL A 90 -12.53 1.50 -6.62
C VAL A 90 -12.25 0.00 -6.57
N LEU A 91 -12.52 -0.67 -5.44
CA LEU A 91 -12.32 -2.12 -5.30
C LEU A 91 -13.22 -2.90 -6.24
N ASN A 92 -14.51 -2.55 -6.33
CA ASN A 92 -15.41 -3.17 -7.32
C ASN A 92 -14.91 -2.96 -8.74
N LYS A 93 -14.38 -1.76 -9.05
CA LYS A 93 -13.87 -1.42 -10.38
C LYS A 93 -12.57 -2.15 -10.73
N ILE A 94 -11.77 -2.53 -9.74
CA ILE A 94 -10.58 -3.40 -9.86
C ILE A 94 -10.99 -4.84 -10.14
N THR A 95 -12.08 -5.32 -9.53
CA THR A 95 -12.54 -6.71 -9.65
C THR A 95 -13.60 -6.93 -10.72
N GLU A 96 -14.04 -5.88 -11.40
CA GLU A 96 -15.11 -5.92 -12.41
C GLU A 96 -14.73 -6.73 -13.66
N ASP A 97 -13.42 -6.89 -13.94
CA ASP A 97 -12.99 -7.51 -15.18
C ASP A 97 -13.33 -9.02 -15.21
N LYS A 98 -13.97 -9.44 -16.30
CA LYS A 98 -14.56 -10.78 -16.45
C LYS A 98 -13.54 -11.86 -16.78
N SER A 99 -12.25 -11.53 -16.83
CA SER A 99 -11.15 -12.44 -17.16
C SER A 99 -10.76 -13.35 -15.98
N SER A 100 -11.73 -14.02 -15.36
CA SER A 100 -11.65 -15.12 -14.36
C SER A 100 -10.71 -15.02 -13.14
N LEU A 101 -9.77 -14.08 -13.07
CA LEU A 101 -8.72 -14.01 -12.06
C LEU A 101 -8.84 -12.69 -11.30
N ILE A 102 -9.23 -12.81 -10.02
CA ILE A 102 -9.22 -11.71 -9.08
C ILE A 102 -7.75 -11.30 -8.85
N PRO A 103 -7.39 -10.02 -9.00
CA PRO A 103 -6.00 -9.59 -8.83
C PRO A 103 -5.55 -9.72 -7.37
N THR A 104 -4.25 -9.98 -7.18
CA THR A 104 -3.61 -9.87 -5.87
C THR A 104 -3.32 -8.40 -5.56
N LEU A 105 -3.89 -7.90 -4.48
CA LEU A 105 -3.61 -6.58 -3.95
C LEU A 105 -2.36 -6.62 -3.09
N LEU A 106 -1.42 -5.74 -3.36
CA LEU A 106 -0.22 -5.52 -2.57
C LEU A 106 -0.32 -4.10 -2.00
N VAL A 107 -0.30 -3.98 -0.68
CA VAL A 107 -0.71 -2.75 0.02
C VAL A 107 0.41 -2.33 0.96
N PRO A 108 1.30 -1.41 0.55
CA PRO A 108 2.33 -0.88 1.41
C PRO A 108 1.73 0.12 2.40
N PHE A 109 2.16 0.04 3.64
CA PHE A 109 1.70 0.90 4.72
C PHE A 109 2.83 1.23 5.70
N LEU A 110 2.84 2.45 6.21
CA LEU A 110 3.81 2.89 7.23
C LEU A 110 3.10 3.05 8.59
N VAL A 111 3.66 2.42 9.62
CA VAL A 111 3.20 2.58 11.00
C VAL A 111 4.23 3.38 11.78
N GLU A 112 3.77 4.43 12.47
CA GLU A 112 4.60 5.08 13.48
C GLU A 112 4.88 4.11 14.63
N SER A 113 6.15 3.97 14.98
CA SER A 113 6.58 3.09 16.08
C SER A 113 5.92 3.36 17.42
N SER A 114 5.49 4.60 17.68
CA SER A 114 4.74 4.99 18.89
C SER A 114 3.36 4.32 19.00
N LYS A 115 2.85 3.78 17.90
CA LYS A 115 1.55 3.09 17.81
C LYS A 115 1.69 1.56 17.91
N VAL A 116 2.91 1.05 18.00
CA VAL A 116 3.21 -0.39 18.19
C VAL A 116 3.52 -0.65 19.66
N ASN A 117 2.49 -0.99 20.44
CA ASN A 117 2.70 -1.39 21.84
C ASN A 117 3.26 -2.81 21.89
N GLY A 118 4.43 -3.01 22.52
CA GLY A 118 4.96 -4.34 22.83
C GLY A 118 6.45 -4.60 22.57
N HIS A 119 7.24 -3.65 22.06
CA HIS A 119 8.68 -3.83 21.94
C HIS A 119 9.45 -3.26 23.13
N SER A 120 9.38 -3.96 24.27
CA SER A 120 10.44 -3.93 25.26
C SER A 120 11.52 -4.98 24.91
N LYS A 121 12.62 -4.47 24.34
CA LYS A 121 14.01 -4.89 24.61
C LYS A 121 14.62 -6.24 24.17
N SER A 122 13.98 -7.25 23.55
CA SER A 122 14.66 -8.57 23.43
C SER A 122 15.00 -9.19 22.07
N LEU A 123 14.82 -8.55 20.91
CA LEU A 123 15.28 -9.12 19.62
C LEU A 123 16.34 -8.21 18.99
N ARG A 124 17.53 -8.14 19.62
CA ARG A 124 18.67 -7.37 19.13
C ARG A 124 19.79 -8.31 18.65
N SER A 125 20.08 -8.22 17.35
CA SER A 125 21.36 -8.65 16.77
C SER A 125 21.76 -7.74 15.60
N ASP A 126 20.81 -7.13 14.88
CA ASP A 126 21.13 -6.19 13.79
C ASP A 126 20.25 -4.94 13.84
N GLU A 127 20.66 -3.94 14.63
CA GLU A 127 19.96 -2.66 14.83
C GLU A 127 19.96 -1.75 13.58
N SER A 128 20.54 -2.22 12.47
CA SER A 128 20.76 -1.44 11.25
C SER A 128 19.69 -1.58 10.17
N LYS A 129 18.75 -2.53 10.29
CA LYS A 129 17.78 -2.84 9.22
C LYS A 129 16.35 -2.35 9.53
N PRO A 130 15.63 -1.80 8.55
CA PRO A 130 14.22 -1.44 8.71
C PRO A 130 13.38 -2.70 8.97
N LEU A 131 12.50 -2.66 9.98
CA LEU A 131 11.55 -3.72 10.25
C LEU A 131 10.39 -3.64 9.26
N ILE A 132 10.23 -4.70 8.47
CA ILE A 132 9.10 -4.87 7.55
C ILE A 132 8.35 -6.12 7.96
N PHE A 133 7.08 -5.91 8.31
CA PHE A 133 6.14 -6.97 8.59
C PHE A 133 5.28 -7.25 7.36
N GLY A 134 4.88 -8.50 7.22
CA GLY A 134 4.04 -8.97 6.14
C GLY A 134 2.86 -9.75 6.69
N THR A 135 1.66 -9.44 6.22
CA THR A 135 0.46 -10.25 6.53
C THR A 135 -0.43 -10.35 5.31
N LYS A 136 -1.24 -11.40 5.25
CA LYS A 136 -2.13 -11.69 4.12
C LYS A 136 -3.58 -11.85 4.54
N ILE A 137 -4.48 -11.54 3.59
CA ILE A 137 -5.93 -11.74 3.69
C ILE A 137 -6.43 -12.37 2.38
N GLY A 138 -7.47 -13.18 2.48
CA GLY A 138 -8.11 -13.82 1.34
C GLY A 138 -7.33 -15.02 0.83
N GLN A 139 -7.59 -15.39 -0.43
CA GLN A 139 -6.97 -16.55 -1.05
C GLN A 139 -5.46 -16.36 -1.18
N ASN A 140 -4.72 -17.42 -0.88
CA ASN A 140 -3.27 -17.42 -0.97
C ASN A 140 -2.80 -17.50 -2.44
N THR A 141 -1.86 -16.65 -2.84
CA THR A 141 -1.20 -16.71 -4.15
C THR A 141 0.30 -16.97 -4.01
N ASP A 142 0.95 -17.46 -5.07
CA ASP A 142 2.38 -17.77 -5.08
C ASP A 142 3.24 -16.55 -4.70
N ILE A 143 2.80 -15.36 -5.14
CA ILE A 143 3.44 -14.08 -4.82
C ILE A 143 3.33 -13.79 -3.33
N MET A 144 2.15 -14.01 -2.73
CA MET A 144 1.95 -13.78 -1.29
C MET A 144 2.83 -14.70 -0.45
N GLN A 145 3.01 -15.97 -0.85
CA GLN A 145 3.93 -16.89 -0.20
C GLN A 145 5.39 -16.45 -0.33
N ALA A 146 5.80 -16.04 -1.53
CA ALA A 146 7.14 -15.53 -1.77
C ALA A 146 7.44 -14.27 -0.95
N LEU A 147 6.43 -13.41 -0.73
CA LEU A 147 6.54 -12.22 0.10
C LEU A 147 6.59 -12.57 1.59
N LEU A 148 5.72 -13.48 2.08
CA LEU A 148 5.74 -13.94 3.47
C LEU A 148 7.12 -14.44 3.89
N ASN A 149 7.77 -15.26 3.05
CA ASN A 149 9.10 -15.83 3.32
C ASN A 149 10.21 -14.77 3.46
N LYS A 150 9.95 -13.53 3.03
CA LYS A 150 10.90 -12.42 3.06
C LYS A 150 10.52 -11.35 4.10
N THR A 151 9.39 -11.50 4.78
CA THR A 151 8.87 -10.57 5.79
C THR A 151 8.78 -11.22 7.16
N GLN A 152 8.70 -10.42 8.22
CA GLN A 152 8.38 -10.92 9.57
C GLN A 152 6.86 -10.91 9.78
N GLU A 153 6.32 -11.87 10.53
CA GLU A 153 4.92 -11.78 10.95
C GLU A 153 4.74 -10.56 11.89
N PRO A 154 3.65 -9.79 11.73
CA PRO A 154 3.39 -8.68 12.62
C PRO A 154 3.09 -9.20 14.03
N PRO A 155 3.49 -8.46 15.08
CA PRO A 155 3.15 -8.83 16.44
C PRO A 155 1.62 -8.80 16.62
N SER A 156 1.09 -9.72 17.43
CA SER A 156 -0.34 -9.83 17.72
C SER A 156 -0.94 -8.57 18.37
N SER A 157 -0.10 -7.70 18.92
CA SER A 157 -0.46 -6.40 19.52
C SER A 157 -0.28 -5.20 18.58
N LEU A 158 -0.06 -5.41 17.27
CA LEU A 158 0.10 -4.33 16.31
C LEU A 158 -1.21 -3.54 16.14
N GLY A 159 -1.38 -2.50 16.95
CA GLY A 159 -2.50 -1.57 16.85
C GLY A 159 -2.28 -0.60 15.69
N VAL A 160 -3.00 -0.77 14.58
CA VAL A 160 -2.97 0.19 13.49
C VAL A 160 -4.01 1.28 13.75
N GLN A 161 -3.57 2.37 14.39
CA GLN A 161 -4.40 3.57 14.59
C GLN A 161 -4.33 4.47 13.35
N HIS A 162 -4.90 3.98 12.25
CA HIS A 162 -5.03 4.72 10.99
C HIS A 162 -6.37 4.38 10.33
N GLU A 163 -7.27 5.37 10.27
CA GLU A 163 -8.66 5.16 9.86
C GLU A 163 -8.76 4.63 8.43
N THR A 164 -7.96 5.15 7.50
CA THR A 164 -7.94 4.68 6.12
C THR A 164 -7.58 3.22 5.98
N PHE A 165 -6.57 2.79 6.73
CA PHE A 165 -6.12 1.41 6.72
C PHE A 165 -7.18 0.49 7.33
N ALA A 166 -7.77 0.87 8.46
CA ALA A 166 -8.83 0.10 9.10
C ALA A 166 -10.08 -0.02 8.19
N CYS A 167 -10.45 1.07 7.52
CA CYS A 167 -11.55 1.08 6.55
C CYS A 167 -11.25 0.12 5.39
N PHE A 168 -10.08 0.22 4.76
CA PHE A 168 -9.66 -0.67 3.69
C PHE A 168 -9.59 -2.14 4.11
N LEU A 169 -9.01 -2.40 5.29
CA LEU A 169 -8.91 -3.74 5.88
C LEU A 169 -10.28 -4.41 5.98
N HIS A 170 -11.30 -3.65 6.42
CA HIS A 170 -12.67 -4.14 6.48
C HIS A 170 -13.20 -4.54 5.10
N PHE A 171 -13.01 -3.71 4.08
CA PHE A 171 -13.47 -4.02 2.73
C PHE A 171 -12.79 -5.25 2.14
N VAL A 172 -11.46 -5.35 2.19
CA VAL A 172 -10.76 -6.51 1.61
C VAL A 172 -11.11 -7.81 2.32
N HIS A 173 -11.43 -7.74 3.61
CA HIS A 173 -11.91 -8.89 4.37
C HIS A 173 -13.35 -9.29 3.96
N VAL A 174 -14.27 -8.34 3.88
CA VAL A 174 -15.66 -8.59 3.46
C VAL A 174 -15.72 -9.11 2.02
N MET A 175 -14.90 -8.56 1.13
CA MET A 175 -14.82 -8.94 -0.28
C MET A 175 -13.94 -10.17 -0.53
N GLN A 176 -13.25 -10.70 0.49
CA GLN A 176 -12.32 -11.83 0.41
C GLN A 176 -11.23 -11.66 -0.68
N LEU A 177 -10.75 -10.42 -0.87
CA LEU A 177 -9.76 -10.12 -1.91
C LEU A 177 -8.38 -10.63 -1.51
N PRO A 178 -7.66 -11.36 -2.39
CA PRO A 178 -6.27 -11.74 -2.15
C PRO A 178 -5.42 -10.49 -1.92
N THR A 179 -5.03 -10.24 -0.66
CA THR A 179 -4.39 -8.99 -0.26
C THR A 179 -3.17 -9.27 0.61
N PHE A 180 -2.05 -8.65 0.31
CA PHE A 180 -0.83 -8.69 1.11
C PHE A 180 -0.46 -7.29 1.61
N PHE A 181 -0.34 -7.14 2.92
CA PHE A 181 0.05 -5.90 3.55
C PHE A 181 1.56 -5.90 3.85
N LEU A 182 2.27 -4.90 3.31
CA LEU A 182 3.67 -4.63 3.60
C LEU A 182 3.74 -3.49 4.62
N ILE A 183 4.00 -3.82 5.88
CA ILE A 183 3.95 -2.86 6.98
C ILE A 183 5.37 -2.49 7.39
N GLY A 184 5.78 -1.27 7.06
CA GLY A 184 7.06 -0.70 7.49
C GLY A 184 6.93 -0.01 8.85
N GLN A 185 7.82 -0.32 9.79
CA GLN A 185 7.87 0.35 11.09
C GLN A 185 9.06 1.32 11.17
N ALA A 186 8.79 2.62 11.30
CA ALA A 186 9.84 3.64 11.49
C ALA A 186 10.41 3.58 12.92
N SER A 187 11.66 3.14 13.11
CA SER A 187 12.25 2.98 14.45
C SER A 187 12.46 4.31 15.20
N GLN A 188 12.19 4.34 16.51
CA GLN A 188 12.30 5.56 17.35
C GLN A 188 13.74 5.99 17.67
N TYR A 189 14.74 5.12 17.47
CA TYR A 189 15.99 5.19 18.25
C TYR A 189 17.23 5.84 17.59
N LEU A 190 17.09 6.58 16.48
CA LEU A 190 18.22 7.29 15.85
C LEU A 190 17.72 8.60 15.24
N ASP A 191 18.54 9.63 15.44
CA ASP A 191 18.25 11.07 15.39
C ASP A 191 17.90 11.65 14.00
N ASN A 192 17.79 10.81 12.96
CA ASN A 192 17.54 11.27 11.59
C ASN A 192 16.32 10.56 10.97
N LYS A 193 15.14 11.17 11.15
CA LYS A 193 13.83 10.64 10.70
C LYS A 193 13.76 10.41 9.18
N SER A 194 14.47 11.22 8.38
CA SER A 194 14.46 11.14 6.92
C SER A 194 15.21 9.91 6.37
N THR A 195 16.31 9.48 6.99
CA THR A 195 17.12 8.35 6.50
C THR A 195 16.38 7.02 6.64
N LYS A 196 15.72 6.77 7.78
CA LYS A 196 14.95 5.53 8.02
C LYS A 196 13.73 5.38 7.14
N GLN A 197 13.12 6.51 6.84
CA GLN A 197 11.97 6.61 5.97
C GLN A 197 12.31 6.23 4.53
N HIS A 198 13.48 6.67 4.05
CA HIS A 198 14.04 6.20 2.78
C HIS A 198 14.39 4.71 2.83
N GLU A 199 14.94 4.19 3.94
CA GLU A 199 15.27 2.76 4.07
C GLU A 199 14.04 1.87 4.01
N ILE A 200 12.95 2.24 4.67
CA ILE A 200 11.68 1.50 4.60
C ILE A 200 11.10 1.58 3.19
N LEU A 201 11.15 2.75 2.54
CA LEU A 201 10.65 2.88 1.19
C LEU A 201 11.52 2.10 0.19
N HIS A 202 12.84 2.10 0.35
CA HIS A 202 13.76 1.23 -0.38
C HIS A 202 13.48 -0.25 -0.14
N ALA A 203 13.19 -0.63 1.10
CA ALA A 203 12.97 -2.02 1.44
C ALA A 203 11.60 -2.49 0.93
N ILE A 204 10.54 -1.67 1.05
CA ILE A 204 9.26 -1.86 0.38
C ILE A 204 9.52 -2.02 -1.12
N VAL A 205 10.16 -1.05 -1.79
CA VAL A 205 10.46 -1.12 -3.24
C VAL A 205 11.26 -2.37 -3.62
N ARG A 206 12.23 -2.81 -2.79
CA ARG A 206 12.97 -4.06 -3.01
C ARG A 206 12.08 -5.31 -3.02
N PHE A 207 10.96 -5.33 -2.29
CA PHE A 207 9.99 -6.42 -2.41
C PHE A 207 9.30 -6.44 -3.78
N TRP A 208 9.07 -5.28 -4.39
CA TRP A 208 8.49 -5.18 -5.74
C TRP A 208 9.50 -5.49 -6.83
N LEU A 209 10.78 -5.14 -6.64
CA LEU A 209 11.87 -5.55 -7.53
C LEU A 209 11.99 -7.07 -7.64
N ALA A 210 11.64 -7.81 -6.58
CA ALA A 210 11.65 -9.27 -6.60
C ALA A 210 10.59 -9.88 -7.54
N LEU A 211 9.62 -9.09 -8.00
CA LEU A 211 8.65 -9.49 -9.02
C LEU A 211 9.24 -9.41 -10.45
N HIS A 212 10.47 -8.89 -10.61
CA HIS A 212 11.19 -8.74 -11.90
C HIS A 212 10.48 -7.87 -12.96
N VAL A 213 9.38 -7.19 -12.61
CA VAL A 213 8.61 -6.34 -13.56
C VAL A 213 9.08 -4.89 -13.58
N CYS A 214 9.63 -4.39 -12.47
CA CYS A 214 10.01 -2.98 -12.32
C CYS A 214 11.51 -2.84 -12.04
N SER A 215 12.08 -1.70 -12.43
CA SER A 215 13.32 -1.21 -11.84
C SER A 215 13.04 -0.06 -10.88
N PHE A 216 14.08 0.33 -10.17
CA PHE A 216 14.04 1.35 -9.17
C PHE A 216 15.08 2.42 -9.49
N GLN A 217 14.64 3.67 -9.53
CA GLN A 217 15.53 4.82 -9.47
C GLN A 217 15.38 5.53 -8.12
N LYS A 218 16.38 6.35 -7.80
CA LYS A 218 16.57 7.06 -6.53
C LYS A 218 15.24 7.64 -5.99
N ILE A 219 14.92 7.35 -4.73
CA ILE A 219 13.76 7.93 -4.04
C ILE A 219 14.09 9.37 -3.66
N GLU A 220 13.23 10.30 -4.07
CA GLU A 220 13.20 11.66 -3.52
C GLU A 220 11.95 11.79 -2.64
N TRP A 221 12.08 11.51 -1.34
CA TRP A 221 10.99 11.69 -0.38
C TRP A 221 11.42 12.64 0.74
N SER A 222 10.74 13.77 0.92
CA SER A 222 11.11 14.75 1.96
C SER A 222 10.71 14.36 3.39
N GLY A 223 10.13 13.17 3.58
CA GLY A 223 9.74 12.62 4.88
C GLY A 223 8.46 13.24 5.48
N ILE A 224 8.03 12.66 6.60
CA ILE A 224 6.80 13.05 7.33
C ILE A 224 7.02 14.38 8.06
N ARG A 225 6.47 15.49 7.54
CA ARG A 225 6.31 16.73 8.29
C ARG A 225 5.32 16.48 9.43
N LYS A 226 5.68 16.87 10.66
CA LYS A 226 4.77 16.78 11.81
C LYS A 226 3.47 17.53 11.47
N ALA A 227 2.38 16.81 11.26
CA ALA A 227 1.06 17.41 11.34
C ALA A 227 0.86 17.85 12.80
N SER A 228 0.94 19.17 13.06
CA SER A 228 0.49 19.76 14.32
C SER A 228 -1.03 19.81 14.33
N GLY A 229 -1.67 18.64 14.29
CA GLY A 229 -3.11 18.50 14.32
C GLY A 229 -3.46 17.46 15.36
N LYS A 230 -4.08 17.90 16.47
CA LYS A 230 -4.75 16.97 17.39
C LYS A 230 -5.98 16.41 16.66
N ALA A 231 -5.78 15.42 15.80
CA ALA A 231 -6.87 14.58 15.31
C ALA A 231 -7.44 13.84 16.52
N ARG A 232 -8.74 14.06 16.82
CA ARG A 232 -9.41 13.33 17.90
C ARG A 232 -9.47 11.87 17.50
N ALA A 233 -8.76 11.02 18.23
CA ALA A 233 -8.74 9.58 18.02
C ALA A 233 -10.12 8.98 18.34
N TRP A 234 -10.96 8.83 17.34
CA TRP A 234 -12.17 8.02 17.47
C TRP A 234 -11.92 6.70 16.73
N ARG A 235 -11.76 5.64 17.53
CA ARG A 235 -11.63 4.21 17.16
C ARG A 235 -10.20 3.77 16.85
N ALA A 236 -9.55 3.21 17.87
CA ALA A 236 -8.45 2.28 17.65
C ALA A 236 -9.05 0.97 17.13
N TYR A 237 -8.66 0.56 15.93
CA TYR A 237 -8.95 -0.77 15.42
C TYR A 237 -7.74 -1.65 15.71
N THR A 238 -7.94 -2.66 16.54
CA THR A 238 -6.94 -3.72 16.72
C THR A 238 -6.96 -4.57 15.46
N LEU A 239 -5.79 -4.85 14.89
CA LEU A 239 -5.64 -5.93 13.92
C LEU A 239 -5.91 -7.23 14.70
N ILE A 240 -7.16 -7.69 14.73
CA ILE A 240 -7.45 -9.04 15.18
C ILE A 240 -7.20 -9.90 13.96
N MET A 241 -5.99 -10.49 13.91
CA MET A 241 -5.60 -11.50 12.92
C MET A 241 -6.33 -12.81 13.19
#